data_AF-A0A439V639-F1
#
_entry.id   AF-A0A439V639-F1
#
_cell.length_a   1.000
_cell.length_b   1.000
_cell.length_c   1.000
_cell.angle_alpha   90.00
_cell.angle_beta   90.00
_cell.angle_gamma   90.00
#
_symmetry.space_group_name_H-M   'P 1'
#
loop_
_entity.id
_entity.type
_entity.pdbx_description
1 polymer ?
#
loop_
_entity_poly.entity_id
_entity_poly.type
_entity_poly.pdbx_seq_one_letter_code
_entity_poly.pdbx_strand_id
1 'polypeptide(L)'
;THVPAMLEMAGVPYTGSSPLGHGLTDDKVISKTLMRSCGVPTPNFRVMRSGTESTEGLRFPVVVKPRHEDNSFGLQLVHEPAKLTQAVEMIITQYAQDALVEEYIDGREIHVALLGNREIEV
;
A
#
# COMPACT_ATOMS: atom_id res chain seq x y z
N THR A 1 5.76 10.32 -6.21
CA THR A 1 6.32 11.67 -6.50
C THR A 1 6.99 11.73 -7.88
N HIS A 2 6.86 12.84 -8.62
CA HIS A 2 7.44 13.02 -9.96
C HIS A 2 8.83 13.70 -9.97
N VAL A 3 9.28 14.20 -8.82
CA VAL A 3 10.53 14.98 -8.72
C VAL A 3 11.76 14.20 -9.23
N PRO A 4 11.97 12.92 -8.88
CA PRO A 4 13.11 12.16 -9.39
C PRO A 4 13.13 12.07 -10.92
N ALA A 5 11.97 11.97 -11.57
CA ALA A 5 11.90 11.88 -13.03
C ALA A 5 12.32 13.19 -13.69
N MET A 6 11.91 14.32 -13.10
CA MET A 6 12.31 15.65 -13.56
C MET A 6 13.83 15.86 -13.40
N LEU A 7 14.41 15.37 -12.30
CA LEU A 7 15.86 15.45 -12.06
C LEU A 7 16.64 14.57 -13.05
N GLU A 8 16.15 13.37 -13.35
CA GLU A 8 16.73 12.51 -14.40
C GLU A 8 16.68 13.16 -15.78
N MET A 9 15.54 13.74 -16.16
CA MET A 9 15.41 14.49 -17.43
C MET A 9 16.35 15.69 -17.49
N ALA A 10 16.61 16.34 -16.36
CA ALA A 10 17.53 17.46 -16.25
C ALA A 10 19.01 17.04 -16.12
N GLY A 11 19.31 15.74 -16.01
CA GLY A 11 20.65 15.23 -15.77
C GLY A 11 21.25 15.63 -14.41
N VAL A 12 20.38 15.96 -13.44
CA VAL A 12 20.81 16.40 -12.10
C VAL A 12 20.89 15.18 -11.17
N PRO A 13 22.05 14.91 -10.55
CA PRO A 13 22.17 13.83 -9.58
C PRO A 13 21.34 14.12 -8.31
N TYR A 14 20.81 13.06 -7.70
CA TYR A 14 19.95 13.15 -6.51
C TYR A 14 20.11 11.93 -5.60
N THR A 15 19.64 12.08 -4.35
CA THR A 15 19.60 10.99 -3.37
C THR A 15 18.24 10.30 -3.35
N GLY A 16 18.23 8.99 -3.11
CA GLY A 16 17.00 8.21 -2.96
C GLY A 16 16.69 7.33 -4.16
N SER A 17 15.45 6.83 -4.20
CA SER A 17 15.00 5.86 -5.21
C SER A 17 14.75 6.50 -6.57
N SER A 18 14.90 5.69 -7.62
CA SER A 18 14.54 6.09 -8.99
C SER A 18 13.03 6.36 -9.15
N PRO A 19 12.59 7.01 -10.24
CA PRO A 19 11.16 7.20 -10.53
C PRO A 19 10.38 5.88 -10.52
N LEU A 20 10.97 4.82 -11.08
CA LEU A 20 10.38 3.48 -11.05
C LEU A 20 10.29 2.95 -9.62
N GLY A 21 11.34 3.10 -8.82
CA GLY A 21 11.33 2.68 -7.42
C GLY A 21 10.22 3.36 -6.63
N HIS A 22 10.03 4.66 -6.82
CA HIS A 22 8.89 5.38 -6.24
C HIS A 22 7.54 4.86 -6.77
N GLY A 23 7.36 4.72 -8.09
CA GLY A 23 6.09 4.25 -8.65
C GLY A 23 5.68 2.85 -8.17
N LEU A 24 6.65 1.95 -7.99
CA LEU A 24 6.39 0.61 -7.46
C LEU A 24 6.00 0.62 -5.97
N THR A 25 6.60 1.52 -5.18
CA THR A 25 6.41 1.60 -3.72
C THR A 25 5.19 2.40 -3.29
N ASP A 26 4.81 3.42 -4.07
CA ASP A 26 3.61 4.25 -3.85
C ASP A 26 2.33 3.40 -3.95
N ASP A 27 2.31 2.44 -4.88
CA ASP A 27 1.21 1.52 -5.07
C ASP A 27 1.33 0.28 -4.19
N LYS A 28 0.56 0.24 -3.11
CA LYS A 28 0.57 -0.85 -2.13
C LYS A 28 0.19 -2.20 -2.74
N VAL A 29 -0.63 -2.23 -3.79
CA VAL A 29 -1.04 -3.46 -4.46
C VAL A 29 0.11 -4.03 -5.29
N ILE A 30 0.78 -3.17 -6.06
CA ILE A 30 1.94 -3.56 -6.86
C ILE A 30 3.08 -4.03 -5.95
N SER A 31 3.42 -3.23 -4.94
CA SER A 31 4.43 -3.58 -3.93
C SER A 31 4.18 -4.96 -3.31
N LYS A 32 2.96 -5.23 -2.83
CA LYS A 32 2.62 -6.52 -2.23
C LYS A 32 2.71 -7.68 -3.23
N THR A 33 2.27 -7.45 -4.46
CA THR A 33 2.34 -8.46 -5.52
C THR A 33 3.79 -8.84 -5.82
N LEU A 34 4.68 -7.85 -5.92
CA LEU A 34 6.11 -8.07 -6.11
C LEU A 34 6.73 -8.79 -4.91
N MET A 35 6.46 -8.34 -3.68
CA MET A 35 6.93 -8.99 -2.45
C MET A 35 6.54 -10.48 -2.43
N ARG A 36 5.25 -10.78 -2.66
CA ARG A 36 4.75 -12.17 -2.72
C ARG A 36 5.43 -12.98 -3.81
N SER A 37 5.65 -12.39 -4.99
CA SER A 37 6.34 -13.07 -6.11
C SER A 37 7.79 -13.45 -5.77
N CYS A 38 8.42 -12.70 -4.87
CA CYS A 38 9.75 -12.96 -4.33
C CYS A 38 9.75 -13.83 -3.06
N GLY A 39 8.61 -14.39 -2.66
CA GLY A 39 8.48 -15.22 -1.46
C GLY A 39 8.40 -14.45 -0.14
N VAL A 40 8.29 -13.12 -0.18
CA VAL A 40 8.07 -12.30 1.02
C VAL A 40 6.57 -12.27 1.34
N PRO A 41 6.15 -12.75 2.53
CA PRO A 41 4.74 -12.81 2.88
C PRO A 41 4.19 -11.40 3.11
N THR A 42 2.95 -11.19 2.68
CA THR A 42 2.15 -10.01 3.01
C THR A 42 0.75 -10.45 3.47
N PRO A 43 0.02 -9.64 4.24
CA PRO A 43 -1.38 -9.95 4.58
C PRO A 43 -2.19 -10.26 3.33
N ASN A 44 -3.19 -11.16 3.42
CA ASN A 44 -4.13 -11.36 2.33
C ASN A 44 -4.95 -10.10 2.14
N PHE A 45 -5.24 -9.79 0.88
CA PHE A 45 -5.88 -8.53 0.54
C PHE A 45 -6.77 -8.66 -0.68
N ARG A 46 -7.70 -7.72 -0.81
CA ARG A 46 -8.48 -7.44 -2.02
C ARG A 46 -8.46 -5.96 -2.32
N VAL A 47 -8.62 -5.64 -3.60
CA VAL A 47 -8.82 -4.28 -4.09
C VAL A 47 -10.30 -4.14 -4.39
N MET A 48 -10.97 -3.21 -3.73
CA MET A 48 -12.41 -2.98 -3.86
C MET A 48 -12.65 -1.61 -4.48
N ARG A 49 -13.42 -1.60 -5.58
CA ARG A 49 -13.90 -0.44 -6.32
C ARG A 49 -15.30 -0.01 -5.87
N SER A 50 -15.96 -0.84 -5.08
CA SER A 50 -17.26 -0.55 -4.47
C SER A 50 -17.42 -1.29 -3.14
N GLY A 51 -18.23 -0.76 -2.23
CA GLY A 51 -18.47 -1.35 -0.92
C GLY A 51 -19.31 -2.63 -0.94
N THR A 52 -19.80 -3.07 -2.11
CA THR A 52 -20.62 -4.27 -2.29
C THR A 52 -19.83 -5.46 -2.84
N GLU A 53 -18.52 -5.30 -3.09
CA GLU A 53 -17.67 -6.39 -3.56
C GLU A 53 -17.46 -7.50 -2.52
N SER A 54 -17.24 -8.71 -3.00
CA SER A 54 -17.11 -9.90 -2.16
C SER A 54 -15.90 -9.84 -1.24
N THR A 55 -16.11 -10.23 0.01
CA THR A 55 -15.07 -10.41 1.05
C THR A 55 -14.50 -11.82 1.07
N GLU A 56 -14.89 -12.68 0.13
CA GLU A 56 -14.48 -14.09 0.10
C GLU A 56 -12.97 -14.24 0.24
N GLY A 57 -12.52 -15.09 1.17
CA GLY A 57 -11.11 -15.33 1.43
C GLY A 57 -10.42 -14.30 2.35
N LEU A 58 -11.13 -13.29 2.87
CA LEU A 58 -10.64 -12.41 3.93
C LEU A 58 -11.17 -12.82 5.30
N ARG A 59 -10.30 -12.80 6.30
CA ARG A 59 -10.65 -12.94 7.72
C ARG A 59 -10.66 -11.57 8.40
N PHE A 60 -11.68 -11.33 9.22
CA PHE A 60 -11.81 -10.12 10.03
C PHE A 60 -11.04 -10.26 11.36
N PRO A 61 -10.54 -9.15 11.95
CA PRO A 61 -10.65 -7.78 11.46
C PRO A 61 -9.81 -7.51 10.20
N VAL A 62 -10.22 -6.53 9.40
CA VAL A 62 -9.51 -6.08 8.19
C VAL A 62 -9.14 -4.61 8.30
N VAL A 63 -8.03 -4.23 7.69
CA VAL A 63 -7.61 -2.84 7.49
C VAL A 63 -8.08 -2.39 6.12
N VAL A 64 -8.83 -1.29 6.08
CA VAL A 64 -9.26 -0.62 4.85
C VAL A 64 -8.44 0.66 4.70
N LYS A 65 -7.80 0.86 3.56
CA LYS A 65 -6.95 2.05 3.31
C LYS A 65 -6.91 2.42 1.83
N PRO A 66 -6.53 3.67 1.50
CA PRO A 66 -6.25 4.05 0.12
C PRO A 66 -5.07 3.26 -0.46
N ARG A 67 -5.10 3.02 -1.76
CA ARG A 67 -4.07 2.27 -2.49
C ARG A 67 -2.73 3.02 -2.58
N HIS A 68 -2.80 4.35 -2.72
CA HIS A 68 -1.66 5.21 -3.06
C HIS A 68 -1.25 6.21 -1.97
N GLU A 69 -1.89 6.16 -0.79
CA GLU A 69 -1.64 7.15 0.27
C GLU A 69 -0.77 6.62 1.41
N ASP A 70 0.06 7.47 1.99
CA ASP A 70 0.94 7.13 3.11
C ASP A 70 0.52 7.85 4.40
N ASN A 71 1.35 7.79 5.46
CA ASN A 71 1.10 8.44 6.77
C ASN A 71 -0.23 8.05 7.43
N SER A 72 -0.71 6.83 7.15
CA SER A 72 -1.97 6.31 7.68
C SER A 72 -3.21 7.13 7.28
N PHE A 73 -3.12 7.95 6.23
CA PHE A 73 -4.28 8.66 5.72
C PHE A 73 -5.35 7.68 5.22
N GLY A 74 -6.58 7.89 5.69
CA GLY A 74 -7.75 7.09 5.31
C GLY A 74 -7.79 5.69 5.92
N LEU A 75 -6.82 5.32 6.75
CA LEU A 75 -6.74 3.98 7.34
C LEU A 75 -7.89 3.76 8.35
N GLN A 76 -8.58 2.65 8.20
CA GLN A 76 -9.67 2.22 9.09
C GLN A 76 -9.49 0.74 9.47
N LEU A 77 -9.60 0.42 10.75
CA LEU A 77 -9.70 -0.97 11.23
C LEU A 77 -11.17 -1.36 11.33
N VAL A 78 -11.56 -2.38 10.57
CA VAL A 78 -12.94 -2.85 10.44
C VAL A 78 -13.05 -4.24 11.06
N HIS A 79 -13.82 -4.34 12.14
CA HIS A 79 -13.96 -5.60 12.89
C HIS A 79 -15.04 -6.54 12.35
N GLU A 80 -16.00 -6.02 11.61
CA GLU A 80 -17.16 -6.78 11.16
C GLU A 80 -17.54 -6.45 9.71
N PRO A 81 -18.03 -7.44 8.93
CA PRO A 81 -18.44 -7.23 7.54
C PRO A 81 -19.46 -6.10 7.35
N ALA A 82 -20.35 -5.90 8.32
CA ALA A 82 -21.40 -4.88 8.27
C ALA A 82 -20.86 -3.43 8.17
N LYS A 83 -19.60 -3.20 8.59
CA LYS A 83 -18.95 -1.89 8.54
C LYS A 83 -18.04 -1.71 7.33
N LEU A 84 -17.79 -2.77 6.57
CA LEU A 84 -16.84 -2.75 5.47
C LEU A 84 -17.30 -1.83 4.33
N THR A 85 -18.57 -1.94 3.93
CA THR A 85 -19.15 -1.16 2.84
C THR A 85 -18.91 0.34 3.04
N GLN A 86 -19.22 0.84 4.23
CA GLN A 86 -19.01 2.25 4.59
C GLN A 86 -17.52 2.64 4.55
N ALA A 87 -16.63 1.78 5.06
CA ALA A 87 -15.21 2.05 5.08
C ALA A 87 -14.63 2.14 3.65
N VAL A 88 -15.05 1.24 2.76
CA VAL A 88 -14.63 1.22 1.35
C VAL A 88 -15.16 2.44 0.59
N GLU A 89 -16.45 2.76 0.75
CA GLU A 89 -17.06 3.93 0.12
C GLU A 89 -16.44 5.24 0.58
N MET A 90 -16.03 5.33 1.85
CA MET A 90 -15.26 6.47 2.36
C MET A 90 -13.96 6.64 1.57
N ILE A 91 -13.18 5.56 1.36
CA ILE A 91 -11.94 5.65 0.59
C ILE A 91 -12.21 6.16 -0.83
N ILE A 92 -13.18 5.56 -1.51
CA ILE A 92 -13.50 5.87 -2.90
C ILE A 92 -13.93 7.33 -3.04
N THR A 93 -14.79 7.82 -2.13
CA THR A 93 -15.34 9.17 -2.21
C THR A 93 -14.35 10.25 -1.79
N GLN A 94 -13.54 10.01 -0.75
CA GLN A 94 -12.61 11.02 -0.23
C GLN A 94 -11.29 11.06 -0.99
N TYR A 95 -10.82 9.91 -1.47
CA TYR A 95 -9.50 9.78 -2.09
C TYR A 95 -9.56 9.54 -3.61
N ALA A 96 -10.77 9.42 -4.18
CA ALA A 96 -11.00 9.20 -5.61
C ALA A 96 -10.21 8.01 -6.18
N GLN A 97 -10.08 6.93 -5.41
CA GLN A 97 -9.29 5.75 -5.75
C GLN A 97 -9.86 4.47 -5.14
N ASP A 98 -9.42 3.32 -5.65
CA ASP A 98 -9.81 2.00 -5.12
C ASP A 98 -9.34 1.82 -3.67
N ALA A 99 -10.15 1.11 -2.88
CA ALA A 99 -9.81 0.74 -1.51
C ALA A 99 -8.98 -0.55 -1.48
N LEU A 100 -7.88 -0.55 -0.76
CA LEU A 100 -7.16 -1.76 -0.37
C LEU A 100 -7.73 -2.27 0.95
N VAL A 101 -8.27 -3.49 0.93
CA VAL A 101 -8.79 -4.18 2.11
C VAL A 101 -7.90 -5.38 2.40
N GLU A 102 -7.25 -5.39 3.57
CA GLU A 102 -6.30 -6.45 3.93
C GLU A 102 -6.55 -7.02 5.32
N GLU A 103 -6.23 -8.28 5.54
CA GLU A 103 -6.36 -8.93 6.85
C GLU A 103 -5.49 -8.20 7.88
N TYR A 104 -6.06 -7.89 9.04
CA TYR A 104 -5.30 -7.35 10.16
C TYR A 104 -4.33 -8.42 10.67
N ILE A 105 -3.08 -8.02 10.93
CA ILE A 105 -2.07 -8.87 11.55
C ILE A 105 -1.88 -8.37 12.98
N ASP A 106 -2.27 -9.21 13.93
CA ASP A 106 -1.98 -8.96 15.35
C ASP A 106 -0.51 -9.24 15.64
N GLY A 107 0.13 -8.33 16.38
CA GLY A 107 1.54 -8.46 16.74
C GLY A 107 2.27 -7.12 16.81
N ARG A 108 3.60 -7.23 16.87
CA ARG A 108 4.50 -6.07 16.96
C ARG A 108 4.80 -5.53 15.57
N GLU A 109 4.66 -4.23 15.40
CA GLU A 109 5.17 -3.52 14.23
C GLU A 109 6.68 -3.29 14.36
N ILE A 110 7.42 -3.60 13.31
CA ILE A 110 8.88 -3.48 13.27
C ILE A 110 9.25 -2.75 11.98
N HIS A 111 10.07 -1.71 12.10
CA HIS A 111 10.67 -1.01 10.97
C HIS A 111 12.19 -1.21 10.99
N VAL A 112 12.74 -1.50 9.81
CA VAL A 112 14.18 -1.65 9.59
C VAL A 112 14.58 -0.64 8.52
N ALA A 113 15.51 0.26 8.85
CA ALA A 113 16.08 1.19 7.90
C ALA A 113 17.16 0.49 7.06
N LEU A 114 17.19 0.78 5.76
CA LEU A 114 18.20 0.28 4.84
C LEU A 114 18.83 1.46 4.09
N LEU A 115 20.15 1.42 3.89
CA LEU A 115 20.89 2.38 3.08
C LEU A 115 21.82 1.65 2.12
N GLY A 116 21.93 2.15 0.89
CA GLY A 116 22.83 1.61 -0.13
C GLY A 116 22.20 1.69 -1.51
N ASN A 117 22.91 1.15 -2.50
CA ASN A 117 22.46 1.09 -3.88
C ASN A 117 22.28 -0.38 -4.31
N ARG A 118 23.26 -0.94 -5.01
CA ARG A 118 23.26 -2.35 -5.41
C ARG A 118 23.52 -3.29 -4.24
N GLU A 119 24.40 -2.86 -3.35
CA GLU A 119 24.72 -3.55 -2.10
C GLU A 119 24.22 -2.70 -0.93
N ILE A 120 23.75 -3.36 0.13
CA ILE A 120 23.29 -2.72 1.35
C ILE A 120 24.54 -2.35 2.17
N GLU A 121 24.60 -1.09 2.60
CA GLU A 121 25.69 -0.54 3.42
C GLU A 121 25.32 -0.50 4.91
N VAL A 122 24.03 -0.24 5.21
CA VAL A 122 23.46 -0.20 6.57
C VAL A 122 22.09 -0.84 6.55
#